data_AF-A0A966X6C4-F1
#
_entry.id   AF-A0A966X6C4-F1
#
_cell.length_a   1.000
_cell.length_b   1.000
_cell.length_c   1.000
_cell.angle_alpha   90.00
_cell.angle_beta   90.00
_cell.angle_gamma   90.00
#
_symmetry.space_group_name_H-M   'P 1'
#
loop_
_entity.id
_entity.type
_entity.pdbx_description
1 polymer ?
#
loop_
_entity_poly.entity_id
_entity_poly.type
_entity_poly.pdbx_seq_one_letter_code
_entity_poly.pdbx_strand_id
1 'polypeptide(L)'
;MIDLRSDTVTRPCEGMRAAMARAEVGDDVYGDDPTVLALEARLCELTKKEAAVFVPSGTQSKPIPFNALGELPLELIKTVIKPDDHHFAKTRLLCLENTQGGKPLSLDYLTEATSLARAHNLGCHLDGARVFNAAIAVNAPVSEVCAPFDTISICLSKGLGTPMGSVLIGNHDLVTKARRWRKMLGG
;
A
#
# COMPACT_ATOMS: atom_id res chain seq x y z
N MET A 1 14.89 27.02 -10.68
CA MET A 1 13.51 26.53 -10.89
C MET A 1 12.83 26.53 -9.54
N ILE A 2 11.70 27.22 -9.39
CA ILE A 2 10.93 27.25 -8.14
C ILE A 2 9.87 26.15 -8.25
N ASP A 3 9.89 25.18 -7.33
CA ASP A 3 8.99 24.01 -7.34
C ASP A 3 8.17 23.97 -6.04
N LEU A 4 6.89 24.36 -6.13
CA LEU A 4 5.96 24.48 -4.99
C LEU A 4 4.95 23.34 -4.92
N ARG A 5 5.21 22.20 -5.58
CA ARG A 5 4.25 21.08 -5.64
C ARG A 5 4.05 20.38 -4.30
N SER A 6 5.12 20.22 -3.51
CA SER A 6 5.13 19.62 -2.17
C SER A 6 6.52 19.78 -1.55
N ASP A 7 6.62 19.75 -0.23
CA ASP A 7 7.88 19.62 0.51
C ASP A 7 8.62 18.29 0.25
N THR A 8 7.93 17.26 -0.25
CA THR A 8 8.56 15.98 -0.66
C THR A 8 9.49 16.10 -1.86
N VAL A 9 9.43 17.21 -2.61
CA VAL A 9 10.35 17.47 -3.74
C VAL A 9 11.73 17.91 -3.30
N THR A 10 11.96 18.09 -1.99
CA THR A 10 13.27 18.41 -1.44
C THR A 10 14.32 17.43 -1.91
N ARG A 11 15.47 17.96 -2.30
CA ARG A 11 16.65 17.16 -2.63
C ARG A 11 17.63 17.27 -1.47
N PRO A 12 18.38 16.21 -1.16
CA PRO A 12 19.47 16.30 -0.20
C PRO A 12 20.42 17.44 -0.58
N CYS A 13 20.69 18.31 0.38
CA CYS A 13 21.72 19.34 0.23
C CYS A 13 23.11 18.68 0.17
N GLU A 14 24.12 19.46 -0.19
CA GLU A 14 25.49 18.96 -0.29
C GLU A 14 25.99 18.36 1.04
N GLY A 15 25.69 19.01 2.16
CA GLY A 15 26.03 18.51 3.49
C GLY A 15 25.39 17.15 3.80
N MET A 16 24.10 16.96 3.44
CA MET A 16 23.42 15.68 3.60
C MET A 16 24.05 14.60 2.72
N ARG A 17 24.38 14.92 1.45
CA ARG A 17 25.04 13.96 0.55
C ARG A 17 26.42 13.55 1.06
N ALA A 18 27.20 14.51 1.55
CA ALA A 18 28.50 14.25 2.14
C ALA A 18 28.41 13.46 3.44
N ALA A 19 27.36 13.65 4.25
CA ALA A 19 27.11 12.84 5.44
C ALA A 19 26.75 11.40 5.06
N MET A 20 25.82 11.21 4.11
CA MET A 20 25.45 9.89 3.59
C MET A 20 26.65 9.14 3.01
N ALA A 21 27.51 9.81 2.25
CA ALA A 21 28.68 9.20 1.62
C ALA A 21 29.78 8.78 2.62
N ARG A 22 29.78 9.32 3.83
CA ARG A 22 30.77 9.06 4.89
C ARG A 22 30.21 8.23 6.03
N ALA A 23 28.94 7.87 6.00
CA ALA A 23 28.30 7.07 7.03
C ALA A 23 28.97 5.70 7.11
N GLU A 24 29.36 5.30 8.32
CA GLU A 24 29.76 3.92 8.58
C GLU A 24 28.50 3.06 8.63
N VAL A 25 28.51 1.92 7.93
CA VAL A 25 27.34 1.06 7.79
C VAL A 25 27.66 -0.36 8.26
N GLY A 26 26.62 -1.08 8.65
CA GLY A 26 26.66 -2.47 9.07
C GLY A 26 25.40 -3.21 8.61
N ASP A 27 25.12 -4.34 9.24
CA ASP A 27 23.90 -5.09 9.08
C ASP A 27 22.94 -4.82 10.26
N ASP A 28 21.98 -3.94 10.02
CA ASP A 28 20.96 -3.57 11.00
C ASP A 28 20.15 -4.77 11.53
N VAL A 29 20.05 -5.88 10.78
CA VAL A 29 19.39 -7.11 11.25
C VAL A 29 20.15 -7.75 12.40
N TYR A 30 21.48 -7.68 12.37
CA TYR A 30 22.34 -8.15 13.46
C TYR A 30 22.61 -7.05 14.51
N GLY A 31 22.05 -5.85 14.30
CA GLY A 31 22.19 -4.71 15.21
C GLY A 31 23.59 -4.12 15.22
N ASP A 32 24.34 -4.20 14.12
CA ASP A 32 25.72 -3.69 14.04
C ASP A 32 25.90 -2.53 13.04
N ASP A 33 24.81 -1.94 12.53
CA ASP A 33 24.89 -0.67 11.77
C ASP A 33 25.05 0.54 12.72
N PRO A 34 26.24 1.17 12.78
CA PRO A 34 26.51 2.22 13.75
C PRO A 34 25.75 3.52 13.42
N THR A 35 25.42 3.75 12.15
CA THR A 35 24.69 4.96 11.74
C THR A 35 23.21 4.87 12.10
N VAL A 36 22.59 3.70 11.93
CA VAL A 36 21.19 3.47 12.33
C VAL A 36 21.04 3.59 13.85
N LEU A 37 21.90 2.91 14.62
CA LEU A 37 21.90 2.99 16.08
C LEU A 37 22.08 4.42 16.59
N ALA A 38 22.99 5.19 15.99
CA ALA A 38 23.22 6.58 16.35
C ALA A 38 21.99 7.47 16.06
N LEU A 39 21.32 7.25 14.92
CA LEU A 39 20.09 7.96 14.57
C LEU A 39 18.98 7.68 15.59
N GLU A 40 18.74 6.40 15.90
CA GLU A 40 17.71 5.97 16.84
C GLU A 40 17.96 6.51 18.25
N ALA A 41 19.19 6.36 18.76
CA ALA A 41 19.58 6.88 20.07
C ALA A 41 19.41 8.41 20.15
N ARG A 42 19.80 9.13 19.09
CA ARG A 42 19.63 10.58 19.02
C ARG A 42 18.16 10.99 19.04
N LEU A 43 17.29 10.25 18.35
CA LEU A 43 15.85 10.51 18.36
C LEU A 43 15.23 10.19 19.73
N CYS A 44 15.66 9.12 20.40
CA CYS A 44 15.27 8.82 21.78
C CYS A 44 15.60 9.98 22.74
N GLU A 45 16.81 10.52 22.65
CA GLU A 45 17.27 11.67 23.45
C GLU A 45 16.39 12.91 23.19
N LEU A 46 16.21 13.27 21.91
CA LEU A 46 15.44 14.45 21.50
C LEU A 46 13.96 14.37 21.90
N THR A 47 13.38 13.16 21.85
CA THR A 47 11.94 12.94 22.10
C THR A 47 11.63 12.50 23.52
N LYS A 48 12.66 12.21 24.33
CA LYS A 48 12.55 11.63 25.68
C LYS A 48 11.76 10.31 25.68
N LYS A 49 12.07 9.42 24.73
CA LYS A 49 11.48 8.08 24.59
C LYS A 49 12.55 7.01 24.74
N GLU A 50 12.15 5.83 25.23
CA GLU A 50 13.09 4.78 25.64
C GLU A 50 13.72 4.02 24.47
N ALA A 51 13.05 3.94 23.33
CA ALA A 51 13.53 3.23 22.14
C ALA A 51 12.97 3.86 20.85
N ALA A 52 13.68 3.66 19.74
CA ALA A 52 13.30 4.07 18.40
C ALA A 52 13.70 2.97 17.42
N VAL A 53 13.05 2.93 16.25
CA VAL A 53 13.44 2.06 15.14
C VAL A 53 13.35 2.85 13.85
N PHE A 54 14.39 2.82 13.03
CA PHE A 54 14.39 3.42 11.71
C PHE A 54 13.61 2.53 10.74
N VAL A 55 12.67 3.13 9.99
CA VAL A 55 11.91 2.43 8.96
C VAL A 55 12.00 3.20 7.64
N PRO A 56 12.09 2.49 6.49
CA PRO A 56 12.20 3.13 5.19
C PRO A 56 10.92 3.89 4.78
N SER A 57 9.77 3.56 5.38
CA SER A 57 8.50 4.28 5.23
C SER A 57 7.53 3.94 6.37
N GLY A 58 6.55 4.81 6.63
CA GLY A 58 5.47 4.57 7.62
C GLY A 58 4.45 3.50 7.19
N THR A 59 4.50 3.02 5.95
CA THR A 59 3.72 1.89 5.44
C THR A 59 4.57 1.16 4.41
N GLN A 60 4.91 -0.11 4.68
CA GLN A 60 5.74 -0.91 3.78
C GLN A 60 4.86 -1.59 2.73
N SER A 61 4.91 -1.11 1.49
CA SER A 61 4.35 -1.83 0.34
C SER A 61 5.31 -2.95 -0.08
N LYS A 62 4.76 -4.10 -0.45
CA LYS A 62 5.51 -5.22 -1.01
C LYS A 62 4.97 -5.53 -2.40
N PRO A 63 5.47 -4.85 -3.45
CA PRO A 63 5.01 -5.09 -4.81
C PRO A 63 5.47 -6.46 -5.31
N ILE A 64 4.65 -7.10 -6.13
CA ILE A 64 4.97 -8.31 -6.89
C ILE A 64 4.56 -8.10 -8.36
N PRO A 65 5.24 -8.74 -9.32
CA PRO A 65 4.95 -8.54 -10.73
C PRO A 65 3.57 -9.09 -11.11
N PHE A 66 2.91 -8.40 -12.04
CA PHE A 66 1.70 -8.91 -12.70
C PHE A 66 2.05 -9.94 -13.76
N ASN A 67 1.17 -10.93 -13.98
CA ASN A 67 1.27 -11.82 -15.14
C ASN A 67 0.68 -11.16 -16.40
N ALA A 68 0.66 -11.90 -17.52
CA ALA A 68 0.13 -11.42 -18.79
C ALA A 68 -1.37 -11.08 -18.75
N LEU A 69 -2.13 -11.64 -17.79
CA LEU A 69 -3.55 -11.39 -17.59
C LEU A 69 -3.83 -10.17 -16.69
N GLY A 70 -2.78 -9.59 -16.08
CA GLY A 70 -2.93 -8.49 -15.12
C GLY A 70 -3.18 -8.97 -13.68
N GLU A 71 -3.04 -10.26 -13.43
CA GLU A 71 -3.20 -10.88 -12.12
C GLU A 71 -1.88 -10.83 -11.33
N LEU A 72 -1.98 -10.88 -10.00
CA LEU A 72 -0.86 -11.19 -9.13
C LEU A 72 -0.80 -12.73 -8.97
N PRO A 73 0.26 -13.42 -9.42
CA PRO A 73 0.30 -14.87 -9.32
C PRO A 73 0.14 -15.35 -7.87
N LEU A 74 -0.80 -16.28 -7.64
CA LEU A 74 -1.14 -16.75 -6.29
C LEU A 74 0.07 -17.31 -5.53
N GLU A 75 0.96 -18.01 -6.23
CA GLU A 75 2.19 -18.52 -5.64
C GLU A 75 3.13 -17.39 -5.20
N LEU A 76 3.19 -16.28 -5.94
CA LEU A 76 3.96 -15.11 -5.52
C LEU A 76 3.31 -14.37 -4.36
N ILE A 77 1.96 -14.35 -4.28
CA ILE A 77 1.27 -13.78 -3.11
C ILE A 77 1.71 -14.52 -1.84
N LYS A 78 1.74 -15.86 -1.86
CA LYS A 78 2.17 -16.68 -0.71
C LYS A 78 3.58 -16.35 -0.24
N THR A 79 4.53 -16.21 -1.17
CA THR A 79 5.95 -16.01 -0.81
C THR A 79 6.24 -14.63 -0.21
N VAL A 80 5.36 -13.65 -0.41
CA VAL A 80 5.55 -12.30 0.13
C VAL A 80 4.77 -12.01 1.41
N ILE A 81 3.94 -12.95 1.86
CA ILE A 81 3.31 -12.88 3.18
C ILE A 81 4.40 -13.15 4.21
N LYS A 82 4.66 -12.15 5.05
CA LYS A 82 5.71 -12.20 6.07
C LYS A 82 5.23 -13.01 7.28
N PRO A 83 6.10 -13.81 7.92
CA PRO A 83 5.76 -14.49 9.17
C PRO A 83 5.54 -13.47 10.29
N ASP A 84 4.87 -13.90 11.38
CA ASP A 84 4.72 -13.07 12.58
C ASP A 84 6.01 -13.09 13.39
N ASP A 85 6.93 -12.23 12.99
CA ASP A 85 8.27 -12.10 13.55
C ASP A 85 8.67 -10.61 13.54
N HIS A 86 9.35 -10.16 14.59
CA HIS A 86 9.65 -8.73 14.82
C HIS A 86 10.62 -8.13 13.78
N HIS A 87 11.39 -8.95 13.06
CA HIS A 87 12.27 -8.49 11.98
C HIS A 87 11.49 -8.16 10.70
N PHE A 88 10.22 -8.56 10.60
CA PHE A 88 9.40 -8.34 9.42
C PHE A 88 8.20 -7.43 9.69
N ALA A 89 7.90 -6.57 8.71
CA ALA A 89 6.62 -5.88 8.70
C ALA A 89 5.45 -6.90 8.69
N LYS A 90 4.40 -6.61 9.45
CA LYS A 90 3.19 -7.44 9.44
C LYS A 90 2.43 -7.22 8.13
N THR A 91 2.35 -8.23 7.28
CA THR A 91 1.45 -8.20 6.12
C THR A 91 0.01 -8.09 6.63
N ARG A 92 -0.76 -7.12 6.13
CA ARG A 92 -2.13 -6.85 6.60
C ARG A 92 -3.19 -6.76 5.51
N LEU A 93 -2.80 -6.51 4.27
CA LEU A 93 -3.72 -6.15 3.20
C LEU A 93 -3.22 -6.70 1.86
N LEU A 94 -4.09 -7.41 1.15
CA LEU A 94 -3.96 -7.65 -0.28
C LEU A 94 -4.69 -6.54 -1.04
N CYS A 95 -4.01 -5.87 -1.95
CA CYS A 95 -4.62 -4.91 -2.87
C CYS A 95 -4.61 -5.49 -4.29
N LEU A 96 -5.78 -5.55 -4.92
CA LEU A 96 -5.92 -5.86 -6.35
C LEU A 96 -6.43 -4.64 -7.10
N GLU A 97 -6.03 -4.50 -8.37
CA GLU A 97 -6.53 -3.46 -9.28
C GLU A 97 -7.40 -4.14 -10.36
N ASN A 98 -8.64 -3.68 -10.55
CA ASN A 98 -9.51 -4.17 -11.61
C ASN A 98 -10.28 -3.00 -12.27
N THR A 99 -9.97 -2.64 -13.53
CA THR A 99 -9.07 -3.31 -14.48
C THR A 99 -7.59 -2.95 -14.31
N GLN A 100 -6.69 -3.93 -14.50
CA GLN A 100 -5.24 -3.73 -14.49
C GLN A 100 -4.72 -3.53 -15.90
N GLY A 101 -4.22 -2.33 -16.23
CA GLY A 101 -3.75 -2.03 -17.59
C GLY A 101 -4.84 -2.24 -18.67
N GLY A 102 -6.11 -2.08 -18.29
CA GLY A 102 -7.28 -2.34 -19.15
C GLY A 102 -7.74 -3.80 -19.19
N LYS A 103 -7.05 -4.73 -18.51
CA LYS A 103 -7.39 -6.15 -18.48
C LYS A 103 -8.38 -6.43 -17.35
N PRO A 104 -9.52 -7.08 -17.63
CA PRO A 104 -10.44 -7.53 -16.59
C PRO A 104 -9.89 -8.79 -15.91
N LEU A 105 -9.96 -8.84 -14.58
CA LEU A 105 -9.68 -10.04 -13.81
C LEU A 105 -10.91 -10.96 -13.79
N SER A 106 -10.72 -12.28 -13.90
CA SER A 106 -11.81 -13.26 -13.85
C SER A 106 -12.40 -13.38 -12.44
N LEU A 107 -13.69 -13.72 -12.34
CA LEU A 107 -14.35 -13.90 -11.04
C LEU A 107 -13.72 -15.04 -10.22
N ASP A 108 -13.26 -16.09 -10.89
CA ASP A 108 -12.56 -17.21 -10.26
C ASP A 108 -11.26 -16.74 -9.61
N TYR A 109 -10.44 -15.98 -10.34
CA TYR A 109 -9.20 -15.43 -9.79
C TYR A 109 -9.45 -14.48 -8.61
N LEU A 110 -10.48 -13.61 -8.70
CA LEU A 110 -10.83 -12.71 -7.60
C LEU A 110 -11.20 -13.51 -6.34
N THR A 111 -11.93 -14.62 -6.51
CA THR A 111 -12.31 -15.51 -5.41
C THR A 111 -11.11 -16.25 -4.84
N GLU A 112 -10.24 -16.79 -5.68
CA GLU A 112 -9.04 -17.52 -5.25
C GLU A 112 -8.06 -16.62 -4.51
N ALA A 113 -7.75 -15.44 -5.06
CA ALA A 113 -6.80 -14.51 -4.47
C ALA A 113 -7.28 -13.97 -3.11
N THR A 114 -8.56 -13.61 -3.00
CA THR A 114 -9.12 -13.13 -1.72
C THR A 114 -9.29 -14.25 -0.69
N SER A 115 -9.59 -15.48 -1.13
CA SER A 115 -9.62 -16.65 -0.24
C SER A 115 -8.23 -16.97 0.32
N LEU A 116 -7.20 -16.89 -0.52
CA LEU A 116 -5.81 -17.04 -0.09
C LEU A 116 -5.42 -15.99 0.96
N ALA A 117 -5.77 -14.73 0.72
CA ALA A 117 -5.51 -13.63 1.66
C ALA A 117 -6.23 -13.86 3.01
N ARG A 118 -7.50 -14.28 2.97
CA ARG A 118 -8.28 -14.60 4.17
C ARG A 118 -7.70 -15.76 4.97
N ALA A 119 -7.18 -16.80 4.30
CA ALA A 119 -6.51 -17.91 4.97
C ALA A 119 -5.27 -17.45 5.78
N HIS A 120 -4.71 -16.29 5.45
CA HIS A 120 -3.60 -15.65 6.16
C HIS A 120 -4.03 -14.44 7.02
N ASN A 121 -5.33 -14.32 7.32
CA ASN A 121 -5.91 -13.24 8.12
C ASN A 121 -5.63 -11.83 7.57
N LEU A 122 -5.55 -11.69 6.24
CA LEU A 122 -5.37 -10.41 5.56
C LEU A 122 -6.72 -9.81 5.14
N GLY A 123 -6.80 -8.48 5.19
CA GLY A 123 -7.88 -7.77 4.51
C GLY A 123 -7.67 -7.74 2.99
N CYS A 124 -8.73 -7.44 2.25
CA CYS A 124 -8.72 -7.34 0.80
C CYS A 124 -9.27 -5.97 0.35
N HIS A 125 -8.48 -5.23 -0.42
CA HIS A 125 -8.88 -3.97 -1.06
C HIS A 125 -8.93 -4.13 -2.58
N LEU A 126 -9.97 -3.57 -3.20
CA LEU A 126 -10.06 -3.41 -4.64
C LEU A 126 -9.82 -1.95 -5.02
N ASP A 127 -8.75 -1.68 -5.77
CA ASP A 127 -8.71 -0.49 -6.64
C ASP A 127 -9.59 -0.76 -7.86
N GLY A 128 -10.83 -0.30 -7.73
CA GLY A 128 -11.89 -0.40 -8.72
C GLY A 128 -12.03 0.87 -9.54
N ALA A 129 -10.95 1.62 -9.80
CA ALA A 129 -11.01 2.85 -10.59
C ALA A 129 -11.75 2.69 -11.93
N ARG A 130 -11.78 1.47 -12.48
CA ARG A 130 -12.52 1.08 -13.69
C ARG A 130 -13.36 -0.18 -13.49
N VAL A 131 -13.87 -0.42 -12.28
CA VAL A 131 -14.59 -1.66 -11.94
C VAL A 131 -15.83 -1.90 -12.79
N PHE A 132 -16.52 -0.84 -13.23
CA PHE A 132 -17.66 -0.97 -14.15
C PHE A 132 -17.24 -1.50 -15.53
N ASN A 133 -16.07 -1.12 -16.03
CA ASN A 133 -15.52 -1.69 -17.26
C ASN A 133 -15.20 -3.17 -17.08
N ALA A 134 -14.63 -3.54 -15.93
CA ALA A 134 -14.37 -4.95 -15.60
C ALA A 134 -15.67 -5.77 -15.57
N ALA A 135 -16.69 -5.28 -14.86
CA ALA A 135 -18.00 -5.92 -14.74
C ALA A 135 -18.67 -6.17 -16.10
N ILE A 136 -18.65 -5.17 -16.99
CA ILE A 136 -19.15 -5.32 -18.36
C ILE A 136 -18.32 -6.36 -19.13
N ALA A 137 -17.00 -6.32 -19.02
CA ALA A 137 -16.11 -7.21 -19.77
C ALA A 137 -16.22 -8.69 -19.33
N VAL A 138 -16.46 -8.95 -18.04
CA VAL A 138 -16.69 -10.31 -17.52
C VAL A 138 -18.17 -10.73 -17.56
N ASN A 139 -19.04 -9.87 -18.10
CA ASN A 139 -20.48 -10.08 -18.19
C ASN A 139 -21.14 -10.46 -16.85
N ALA A 140 -20.82 -9.70 -15.79
CA ALA A 140 -21.38 -9.89 -14.46
C ALA A 140 -21.80 -8.56 -13.82
N PRO A 141 -22.77 -8.55 -12.90
CA PRO A 141 -23.06 -7.40 -12.06
C PRO A 141 -21.81 -6.90 -11.32
N VAL A 142 -21.65 -5.58 -11.21
CA VAL A 142 -20.53 -4.99 -10.46
C VAL A 142 -20.48 -5.47 -8.99
N SER A 143 -21.64 -5.83 -8.42
CA SER A 143 -21.74 -6.40 -7.08
C SER A 143 -21.00 -7.73 -6.96
N GLU A 144 -20.99 -8.56 -8.01
CA GLU A 144 -20.29 -9.86 -8.00
C GLU A 144 -18.77 -9.65 -8.07
N VAL A 145 -18.30 -8.72 -8.91
CA VAL A 145 -16.88 -8.35 -8.98
C VAL A 145 -16.37 -7.80 -7.64
N CYS A 146 -17.21 -7.05 -6.93
CA CYS A 146 -16.87 -6.39 -5.68
C CYS A 146 -17.05 -7.28 -4.43
N ALA A 147 -17.92 -8.29 -4.48
CA ALA A 147 -18.30 -9.11 -3.32
C ALA A 147 -17.12 -9.73 -2.55
N PRO A 148 -16.01 -10.15 -3.19
CA PRO A 148 -14.89 -10.74 -2.46
C PRO A 148 -14.08 -9.76 -1.61
N PHE A 149 -14.29 -8.45 -1.73
CA PHE A 149 -13.43 -7.42 -1.11
C PHE A 149 -14.06 -6.78 0.14
N ASP A 150 -13.22 -6.43 1.12
CA ASP A 150 -13.66 -5.72 2.33
C ASP A 150 -13.86 -4.22 2.07
N THR A 151 -13.08 -3.69 1.11
CA THR A 151 -13.13 -2.29 0.70
C THR A 151 -12.89 -2.13 -0.79
N ILE A 152 -13.54 -1.13 -1.39
CA ILE A 152 -13.44 -0.82 -2.81
C ILE A 152 -13.23 0.68 -2.99
N SER A 153 -12.29 1.07 -3.84
CA SER A 153 -12.18 2.44 -4.35
C SER A 153 -12.75 2.52 -5.76
N ILE A 154 -13.71 3.41 -6.01
CA ILE A 154 -14.29 3.64 -7.34
C ILE A 154 -13.95 5.06 -7.80
N CYS A 155 -13.48 5.19 -9.04
CA CYS A 155 -13.27 6.50 -9.65
C CYS A 155 -14.49 6.92 -10.48
N LEU A 156 -15.01 8.12 -10.23
CA LEU A 156 -16.16 8.67 -10.97
C LEU A 156 -15.70 9.51 -12.17
N SER A 157 -14.51 10.09 -12.10
CA SER A 157 -13.99 11.03 -13.10
C SER A 157 -13.13 10.38 -14.20
N LYS A 158 -13.47 9.15 -14.58
CA LYS A 158 -12.85 8.41 -15.69
C LYS A 158 -13.92 8.04 -16.72
N GLY A 159 -14.14 6.74 -16.97
CA GLY A 159 -15.13 6.26 -17.93
C GLY A 159 -16.58 6.63 -17.59
N LEU A 160 -16.86 7.02 -16.34
CA LEU A 160 -18.18 7.48 -15.90
C LEU A 160 -18.42 8.99 -16.15
N GLY A 161 -17.41 9.75 -16.55
CA GLY A 161 -17.57 11.12 -17.05
C GLY A 161 -17.88 12.21 -16.03
N THR A 162 -17.71 11.97 -14.72
CA THR A 162 -17.89 13.06 -13.75
C THR A 162 -16.71 14.05 -13.80
N PRO A 163 -16.93 15.35 -13.47
CA PRO A 163 -15.84 16.34 -13.51
C PRO A 163 -14.73 16.05 -12.49
N MET A 164 -15.07 15.43 -11.37
CA MET A 164 -14.14 15.03 -10.31
C MET A 164 -14.76 13.95 -9.42
N GLY A 165 -13.92 13.30 -8.61
CA GLY A 165 -14.36 12.50 -7.47
C GLY A 165 -14.00 11.02 -7.55
N SER A 166 -13.83 10.43 -6.37
CA SER A 166 -13.69 8.99 -6.14
C SER A 166 -14.37 8.63 -4.82
N VAL A 167 -14.79 7.39 -4.69
CA VAL A 167 -15.56 6.90 -3.53
C VAL A 167 -14.86 5.70 -2.94
N LEU A 168 -14.59 5.75 -1.63
CA LEU A 168 -14.19 4.59 -0.85
C LEU A 168 -15.45 3.95 -0.24
N ILE A 169 -15.62 2.66 -0.47
CA ILE A 169 -16.74 1.83 -0.03
C ILE A 169 -16.18 0.76 0.91
N GLY A 170 -16.91 0.46 1.98
CA GLY A 170 -16.56 -0.56 2.97
C GLY A 170 -17.59 -0.60 4.09
N ASN A 171 -17.30 -1.33 5.16
CA ASN A 171 -18.18 -1.38 6.33
C ASN A 171 -18.25 -0.03 7.07
N HIS A 172 -19.26 0.12 7.93
CA HIS A 172 -19.53 1.37 8.64
C HIS A 172 -18.34 1.86 9.48
N ASP A 173 -17.71 0.95 10.23
CA ASP A 173 -16.58 1.28 11.12
C ASP A 173 -15.36 1.77 10.33
N LEU A 174 -15.08 1.13 9.20
CA LEU A 174 -13.98 1.50 8.31
C LEU A 174 -14.26 2.84 7.66
N VAL A 175 -15.46 3.06 7.13
CA VAL A 175 -15.85 4.35 6.53
C VAL A 175 -15.79 5.48 7.57
N THR A 176 -16.14 5.20 8.83
CA THR A 176 -16.04 6.16 9.94
C THR A 176 -14.57 6.55 10.20
N LYS A 177 -13.67 5.56 10.27
CA LYS A 177 -12.21 5.81 10.37
C LYS A 177 -11.68 6.56 9.15
N ALA A 178 -12.10 6.16 7.95
CA ALA A 178 -11.69 6.78 6.70
C ALA A 178 -12.11 8.26 6.62
N ARG A 179 -13.29 8.64 7.12
CA ARG A 179 -13.71 10.05 7.20
C ARG A 179 -12.78 10.88 8.09
N ARG A 180 -12.30 10.31 9.21
CA ARG A 180 -11.31 10.97 10.08
C ARG A 180 -9.98 11.17 9.36
N TRP A 181 -9.50 10.15 8.66
CA TRP A 181 -8.28 10.25 7.85
C TRP A 181 -8.42 11.25 6.72
N ARG A 182 -9.55 11.25 6.01
CA ARG A 182 -9.86 12.23 4.98
C ARG A 182 -9.75 13.65 5.53
N LYS A 183 -10.33 13.89 6.72
CA LYS A 183 -10.27 15.22 7.35
C LYS A 183 -8.84 15.62 7.74
N MET A 184 -8.05 14.67 8.24
CA MET A 184 -6.64 14.89 8.56
C MET A 184 -5.81 15.24 7.32
N LEU A 185 -6.15 14.67 6.16
CA LEU A 185 -5.50 14.92 4.88
C LEU A 185 -6.07 16.14 4.11
N GLY A 186 -6.88 16.97 4.77
CA GLY A 186 -7.42 18.21 4.19
C GLY A 186 -8.76 18.09 3.46
N GLY A 187 -9.49 16.96 3.62
CA GLY A 187 -10.82 16.70 3.06
C GLY A 187 -11.94 16.48 4.08
#